data_AF-A0A0F9F5A0-F1
#
_entry.id   AF-A0A0F9F5A0-F1
#
_cell.length_a   1.000
_cell.length_b   1.000
_cell.length_c   1.000
_cell.angle_alpha   90.00
_cell.angle_beta   90.00
_cell.angle_gamma   90.00
#
_symmetry.space_group_name_H-M   'P 1'
#
loop_
_entity.id
_entity.type
_entity.pdbx_description
1 polymer ?
#
loop_
_entity_poly.entity_id
_entity_poly.type
_entity_poly.pdbx_seq_one_letter_code
_entity_poly.pdbx_strand_id
1 'polypeptide(L)'
;MHIRNRNDLFKILEGNSPSPAISAALDTGGIELLGGFERVPPSDNPAWIVVVTSRRRSVWNVVLTVHEHPARVSTWTVQRIPWEHWVGKIDRDPGIYDGDNPIEYEKRRQKARKANGYA
;
A
#
# COMPACT_ATOMS: atom_id res chain seq x y z
N MET A 1 -0.38 -10.18 -15.28
CA MET A 1 -0.16 -8.77 -14.89
C MET A 1 1.21 -8.69 -14.25
N HIS A 2 2.09 -7.79 -14.67
CA HIS A 2 3.45 -7.67 -14.11
C HIS A 2 3.63 -6.28 -13.52
N ILE A 3 3.82 -6.23 -12.20
CA ILE A 3 4.13 -4.99 -11.47
C ILE A 3 5.65 -4.98 -11.31
N ARG A 4 6.33 -4.09 -12.05
CA ARG A 4 7.80 -4.01 -12.00
C ARG A 4 8.25 -2.83 -11.15
N ASN A 5 7.49 -1.75 -11.14
CA ASN A 5 7.86 -0.52 -10.44
C ASN A 5 6.62 0.18 -9.85
N ARG A 6 6.89 1.22 -9.06
CA ARG A 6 5.89 2.09 -8.42
C ARG A 6 4.90 2.70 -9.42
N ASN A 7 5.34 3.06 -10.62
CA ASN A 7 4.46 3.68 -11.62
C ASN A 7 3.44 2.69 -12.18
N ASP A 8 3.79 1.40 -12.28
CA ASP A 8 2.84 0.36 -12.68
C ASP A 8 1.70 0.28 -11.65
N LEU A 9 2.02 0.26 -10.35
CA LEU A 9 1.02 0.26 -9.27
C LEU A 9 0.06 1.44 -9.38
N PHE A 10 0.58 2.62 -9.69
CA PHE A 10 -0.24 3.82 -9.78
C PHE A 10 -1.18 3.80 -10.97
N LYS A 11 -0.70 3.38 -12.15
CA LYS A 11 -1.57 3.19 -13.32
C LYS A 11 -2.70 2.20 -13.05
N ILE A 12 -2.39 1.13 -12.32
CA ILE A 12 -3.40 0.14 -11.93
C ILE A 12 -4.42 0.77 -10.98
N LEU A 13 -3.96 1.58 -10.03
CA LEU A 13 -4.80 2.26 -9.05
C LEU A 13 -5.69 3.33 -9.67
N GLU A 14 -5.21 4.05 -10.70
CA GLU A 14 -6.02 5.00 -11.47
C GLU A 14 -7.18 4.30 -12.17
N GLY A 15 -6.92 3.15 -12.81
CA GLY A 15 -7.95 2.35 -13.49
C GLY A 15 -8.90 1.61 -12.56
N ASN A 16 -8.52 1.42 -11.29
CA ASN A 16 -9.28 0.69 -10.28
C ASN A 16 -9.48 1.53 -9.02
N SER A 17 -9.75 2.83 -9.13
CA SER A 17 -9.84 3.66 -7.94
C SER A 17 -11.05 3.30 -7.07
N PRO A 18 -10.91 3.17 -5.73
CA PRO A 18 -12.05 2.83 -4.86
C PRO A 18 -13.13 3.92 -4.82
N SER A 19 -12.78 5.17 -5.14
CA SER A 19 -13.75 6.26 -5.21
C SER A 19 -13.30 7.37 -6.18
N PRO A 20 -14.24 8.14 -6.76
CA PRO A 20 -13.90 9.27 -7.63
C PRO A 20 -13.03 10.33 -6.96
N ALA A 21 -13.20 10.55 -5.64
CA ALA A 21 -12.40 11.51 -4.89
C ALA A 21 -10.94 11.09 -4.78
N ILE A 22 -10.67 9.79 -4.58
CA ILE A 22 -9.32 9.24 -4.57
C ILE A 22 -8.73 9.33 -5.98
N SER A 23 -9.51 9.00 -7.02
CA SER A 23 -9.08 9.14 -8.42
C SER A 23 -8.62 10.56 -8.73
N ALA A 24 -9.40 11.58 -8.35
CA ALA A 24 -9.01 12.98 -8.54
C ALA A 24 -7.77 13.38 -7.72
N ALA A 25 -7.60 12.79 -6.54
CA ALA A 25 -6.44 13.01 -5.70
C ALA A 25 -5.17 12.31 -6.23
N LEU A 26 -5.29 11.22 -6.98
CA LEU A 26 -4.15 10.59 -7.67
C LEU A 26 -3.58 11.51 -8.76
N ASP A 27 -4.45 12.21 -9.50
CA ASP A 27 -4.02 13.13 -10.57
C ASP A 27 -3.42 14.44 -10.02
N THR A 28 -4.01 14.98 -8.95
CA THR A 28 -3.72 16.35 -8.49
C THR A 28 -2.99 16.46 -7.16
N GLY A 29 -2.96 15.38 -6.39
CA GLY A 29 -2.49 15.32 -5.01
C GLY A 29 -1.10 14.72 -4.82
N GLY A 30 -0.79 14.37 -3.58
CA GLY A 30 0.42 13.65 -3.20
C GLY A 30 0.14 12.15 -3.09
N ILE A 31 1.10 11.34 -3.55
CA ILE A 31 1.03 9.87 -3.48
C ILE A 31 2.30 9.37 -2.80
N GLU A 32 2.13 8.55 -1.77
CA GLU A 32 3.22 7.88 -1.04
C GLU A 32 2.97 6.37 -1.03
N LEU A 33 3.92 5.59 -1.53
CA LEU A 33 3.86 4.13 -1.46
C LEU A 33 4.43 3.68 -0.12
N LEU A 34 3.62 3.00 0.71
CA LEU A 34 4.10 2.43 1.98
C LEU A 34 4.84 1.10 1.80
N GLY A 35 4.75 0.52 0.61
CA GLY A 35 5.35 -0.78 0.29
C GLY A 35 4.36 -1.93 0.44
N GLY A 36 4.90 -3.12 0.58
CA GLY A 36 4.15 -4.37 0.60
C GLY A 36 3.84 -4.88 2.00
N PHE A 37 2.69 -5.52 2.11
CA PHE A 37 2.16 -6.11 3.33
C PHE A 37 1.77 -7.56 3.04
N GLU A 38 2.13 -8.48 3.94
CA GLU A 38 1.77 -9.90 3.85
C GLU A 38 0.26 -10.09 4.02
N ARG A 39 -0.37 -9.22 4.81
CA ARG A 39 -1.78 -9.27 5.16
C ARG A 39 -2.34 -7.87 5.38
N VAL A 40 -3.51 -7.59 4.80
CA VAL A 40 -4.22 -6.32 4.99
C VAL A 40 -5.72 -6.57 5.11
N PRO A 41 -6.32 -6.41 6.32
CA PRO A 41 -7.75 -6.62 6.52
C PRO A 41 -8.63 -5.80 5.54
N PRO A 42 -9.77 -6.35 5.09
CA PRO A 42 -10.35 -7.66 5.46
C PRO A 42 -9.77 -8.85 4.69
N SER A 43 -8.71 -8.66 3.89
CA SER A 43 -8.08 -9.69 3.08
C SER A 43 -6.88 -10.31 3.79
N ASP A 44 -6.71 -11.62 3.62
CA ASP A 44 -5.50 -12.34 4.06
C ASP A 44 -4.43 -12.44 2.95
N ASN A 45 -4.69 -11.84 1.80
CA ASN A 45 -3.76 -11.83 0.67
C ASN A 45 -2.71 -10.72 0.81
N PRO A 46 -1.50 -10.95 0.26
CA PRO A 46 -0.51 -9.90 0.11
C PRO A 46 -1.05 -8.71 -0.70
N ALA A 47 -0.66 -7.52 -0.28
CA ALA A 47 -1.13 -6.28 -0.90
C ALA A 47 -0.11 -5.16 -0.72
N TRP A 48 -0.23 -4.13 -1.55
CA TRP A 48 0.46 -2.87 -1.36
C TRP A 48 -0.48 -1.86 -0.71
N ILE A 49 0.07 -0.98 0.12
CA ILE A 49 -0.68 0.17 0.65
C ILE A 49 -0.06 1.45 0.09
N VAL A 50 -0.91 2.32 -0.45
CA VAL A 50 -0.58 3.63 -0.99
C VAL A 50 -1.36 4.67 -0.20
N VAL A 51 -0.68 5.69 0.31
CA VAL A 51 -1.30 6.85 0.92
C VAL A 51 -1.52 7.90 -0.17
N VAL A 52 -2.79 8.28 -0.34
CA VAL A 52 -3.20 9.31 -1.28
C VAL A 52 -3.65 10.53 -0.49
N THR A 53 -3.04 11.68 -0.77
CA THR A 53 -3.35 12.96 -0.13
C THR A 53 -3.88 13.94 -1.16
N SER A 54 -5.13 14.38 -1.04
CA SER A 54 -5.67 15.43 -1.91
C SER A 54 -5.01 16.79 -1.65
N ARG A 55 -5.13 17.72 -2.62
CA ARG A 55 -4.75 19.13 -2.43
C ARG A 55 -5.42 19.79 -1.22
N ARG A 56 -6.63 19.34 -0.86
CA ARG A 56 -7.39 19.82 0.31
C ARG A 56 -7.02 19.08 1.61
N ARG A 57 -5.91 18.35 1.63
CA ARG A 57 -5.34 17.64 2.79
C ARG A 57 -6.18 16.47 3.32
N SER A 58 -7.18 16.00 2.59
CA SER A 58 -7.81 14.71 2.88
C SER A 58 -6.84 13.57 2.54
N VAL A 59 -6.73 12.58 3.42
CA VAL A 59 -5.77 11.46 3.32
C VAL A 59 -6.53 10.14 3.30
N TRP A 60 -6.16 9.24 2.39
CA TRP A 60 -6.70 7.87 2.29
C TRP A 60 -5.56 6.86 2.23
N ASN A 61 -5.67 5.78 3.00
CA ASN A 61 -4.80 4.61 2.84
C ASN A 61 -5.50 3.62 1.92
N VAL A 62 -5.03 3.53 0.68
CA VAL A 62 -5.59 2.68 -0.35
C VAL A 62 -4.79 1.39 -0.43
N VAL A 63 -5.48 0.28 -0.40
CA VAL A 63 -4.91 -1.05 -0.56
C VAL A 63 -5.09 -1.49 -1.99
N LEU A 64 -4.07 -2.12 -2.56
CA LEU A 64 -4.09 -2.73 -3.88
C LEU A 64 -3.59 -4.18 -3.75
N THR A 65 -4.42 -5.14 -4.16
CA THR A 65 -4.03 -6.55 -4.26
C THR A 65 -4.29 -7.05 -5.68
N VAL A 66 -3.46 -8.01 -6.12
CA VAL A 66 -3.59 -8.66 -7.42
C VAL A 66 -3.84 -10.13 -7.18
N HIS A 67 -4.90 -10.65 -7.77
CA HIS A 67 -5.23 -12.06 -7.78
C HIS A 67 -4.80 -12.65 -9.12
N GLU A 68 -4.18 -13.81 -9.12
CA GLU A 68 -3.73 -14.47 -10.36
C GLU A 68 -4.81 -15.37 -10.97
N HIS A 69 -5.73 -15.91 -10.14
CA HIS A 69 -6.69 -16.94 -10.56
C HIS A 69 -8.09 -16.70 -9.96
N PRO A 70 -9.05 -16.09 -10.68
CA PRO A 70 -8.89 -15.41 -11.97
C PRO A 70 -8.06 -14.13 -11.82
N ALA A 71 -7.42 -13.70 -12.91
CA ALA A 71 -6.66 -12.46 -12.96
C ALA A 71 -7.57 -11.25 -12.69
N ARG A 72 -7.45 -10.65 -11.50
CA ARG A 72 -8.22 -9.44 -11.13
C ARG A 72 -7.44 -8.57 -10.15
N VAL A 73 -7.78 -7.29 -10.13
CA VAL A 73 -7.27 -6.32 -9.17
C VAL A 73 -8.38 -5.98 -8.21
N SER A 74 -8.07 -5.94 -6.92
CA SER A 74 -9.01 -5.44 -5.91
C SER A 74 -8.37 -4.27 -5.18
N THR A 75 -9.16 -3.23 -4.97
CA THR A 75 -8.74 -2.02 -4.26
C THR A 75 -9.78 -1.61 -3.24
N TRP A 76 -9.34 -1.20 -2.05
CA TRP A 76 -10.21 -0.70 -1.00
C TRP A 76 -9.46 0.26 -0.09
N THR A 77 -10.16 0.98 0.77
CA THR A 77 -9.54 1.86 1.77
C THR A 77 -9.46 1.19 3.13
N VAL A 78 -8.38 1.44 3.88
CA VAL A 78 -8.23 1.02 5.28
C VAL A 78 -8.00 2.20 6.19
N GLN A 79 -8.61 2.18 7.38
CA GLN A 79 -8.42 3.25 8.37
C GLN A 79 -7.12 3.08 9.13
N ARG A 80 -6.79 1.85 9.54
CA ARG A 80 -5.56 1.52 10.26
C ARG A 80 -4.64 0.71 9.37
N ILE A 81 -3.38 1.14 9.28
CA ILE A 81 -2.33 0.42 8.56
C ILE A 81 -1.80 -0.70 9.47
N PRO A 82 -1.80 -1.97 9.02
CA PRO A 82 -1.31 -3.10 9.81
C PRO A 82 0.22 -3.22 9.70
N TRP A 83 0.93 -2.27 10.31
CA TRP A 83 2.40 -2.17 10.25
C TRP A 83 3.13 -3.44 10.69
N GLU A 84 2.54 -4.26 11.55
CA GLU A 84 3.08 -5.55 11.97
C GLU A 84 3.30 -6.55 10.80
N HIS A 85 2.51 -6.39 9.72
CA HIS A 85 2.53 -7.21 8.51
C HIS A 85 3.29 -6.56 7.36
N TRP A 86 3.93 -5.41 7.61
CA TRP A 86 4.80 -4.79 6.63
C TRP A 86 5.98 -5.73 6.31
N VAL A 87 6.21 -5.99 5.03
CA VAL A 87 7.16 -7.01 4.57
C VAL A 87 8.53 -6.42 4.28
N GLY A 88 8.56 -5.14 3.88
CA GLY A 88 9.70 -4.47 3.25
C GLY A 88 11.07 -4.90 3.78
N LYS A 89 11.97 -5.15 2.83
CA LYS A 89 13.36 -5.54 3.05
C LYS A 89 14.20 -4.75 2.06
N ILE A 90 14.98 -3.81 2.60
CA ILE A 90 15.87 -2.87 1.90
C ILE A 90 16.80 -3.55 0.86
N ASP A 91 16.97 -4.87 0.95
CA ASP A 91 17.88 -5.67 0.11
C ASP A 91 17.17 -6.53 -0.98
N ARG A 92 15.96 -6.20 -1.43
CA ARG A 92 15.27 -6.96 -2.50
C ARG A 92 14.90 -6.12 -3.71
N ASP A 93 15.31 -6.57 -4.89
CA ASP A 93 14.78 -6.10 -6.17
C ASP A 93 13.54 -6.93 -6.55
N PRO A 94 12.38 -6.33 -6.86
CA PRO A 94 12.08 -4.90 -6.95
C PRO A 94 11.73 -4.23 -5.61
N GLY A 95 12.31 -3.03 -5.38
CA GLY A 95 12.09 -2.19 -4.20
C GLY A 95 10.67 -1.63 -4.04
N ILE A 96 9.70 -2.08 -4.83
CA ILE A 96 8.29 -1.73 -4.70
C ILE A 96 7.68 -2.19 -3.36
N TYR A 97 8.29 -3.18 -2.73
CA TYR A 97 7.86 -3.70 -1.43
C TYR A 97 8.38 -2.85 -0.26
N ASP A 98 9.38 -2.01 -0.48
CA ASP A 98 10.02 -1.19 0.54
C ASP A 98 9.32 0.15 0.73
N GLY A 99 8.60 0.60 -0.30
CA GLY A 99 7.92 1.89 -0.30
C GLY A 99 8.89 3.08 -0.35
N ASP A 100 8.33 4.28 -0.18
CA ASP A 100 9.05 5.53 -0.40
C ASP A 100 9.95 5.91 0.80
N ASN A 101 9.68 5.40 2.02
CA ASN A 101 10.48 5.64 3.22
C ASN A 101 10.67 4.37 4.10
N PRO A 102 11.45 3.38 3.62
CA PRO A 102 11.57 2.08 4.28
C PRO A 102 12.14 2.13 5.69
N ILE A 103 13.05 3.07 5.98
CA ILE A 103 13.65 3.22 7.31
C ILE A 103 12.58 3.59 8.35
N GLU A 104 11.68 4.51 8.00
CA GLU A 104 10.58 4.92 8.87
C GLU A 104 9.53 3.81 9.00
N TYR A 105 9.25 3.08 7.94
CA TYR A 105 8.27 1.99 7.93
C TYR A 105 8.70 0.79 8.77
N GLU A 106 9.99 0.44 8.76
CA GLU A 106 10.55 -0.57 9.65
C GLU A 106 10.44 -0.16 11.12
N LYS A 107 10.69 1.12 11.45
CA LYS A 107 10.45 1.62 12.84
C LYS A 107 8.99 1.46 13.25
N ARG A 108 8.04 1.77 12.35
CA ARG A 108 6.60 1.61 12.61
C ARG A 108 6.22 0.15 12.80
N ARG A 109 6.78 -0.76 11.99
CA ARG A 109 6.61 -2.22 12.15
C ARG A 109 7.12 -2.71 13.49
N GLN A 110 8.33 -2.34 13.88
CA GLN A 110 8.91 -2.75 15.17
C GLN A 110 8.06 -2.25 16.34
N LYS A 111 7.58 -1.01 16.29
CA LYS A 111 6.66 -0.45 17.29
C LYS A 111 5.34 -1.22 17.34
N ALA A 112 4.75 -1.55 16.19
CA ALA A 112 3.50 -2.30 16.12
C ALA A 112 3.64 -3.73 16.67
N ARG A 113 4.73 -4.43 16.36
CA ARG A 113 5.02 -5.77 16.90
C ARG A 113 5.15 -5.79 18.41
N LYS A 114 5.85 -4.79 18.99
CA LYS A 114 5.97 -4.63 20.44
C LYS A 114 4.61 -4.39 21.10
N ALA A 115 3.77 -3.55 20.51
CA ALA A 115 2.44 -3.25 21.04
C ALA A 115 1.48 -4.46 21.00
N ASN A 116 1.65 -5.35 20.02
CA ASN A 116 0.83 -6.56 19.87
C ASN A 116 1.36 -7.78 20.64
N GLY A 117 2.43 -7.66 21.42
CA GLY A 117 2.96 -8.76 22.23
C GLY A 117 3.69 -9.87 21.44
N TYR A 118 4.11 -9.59 20.20
CA TYR A 118 5.06 -10.45 19.48
C TYR A 118 6.47 -10.22 20.05
N ALA A 119 6.74 -10.84 21.20
CA ALA A 119 8.07 -10.95 21.80
C ALA A 119 8.68 -12.31 21.47
#